data_AF-A0A835YZ79-F1
#
_entry.id   AF-A0A835YZ79-F1
#
_cell.length_a   1.000
_cell.length_b   1.000
_cell.length_c   1.000
_cell.angle_alpha   90.00
_cell.angle_beta   90.00
_cell.angle_gamma   90.00
#
_symmetry.space_group_name_H-M   'P 1'
#
loop_
_entity.id
_entity.type
_entity.pdbx_description
1 polymer ?
#
loop_
_entity_poly.entity_id
_entity_poly.type
_entity_poly.pdbx_seq_one_letter_code
_entity_poly.pdbx_strand_id
1 'polypeptide(L)'
;GGKCPHGRQQSQCKDCGGKGVCEHGRFRYRCKLCGGASICHHNRMRITCRECQGSGICEHNRRRSECRECGGASVCEHDRLRAQCRDCDGSAICEHGRKRSHCKECDGSQMCEHNRQRHKCKECDGASICPHGKRQHRCHECGGVSICEHNINRVSCRVCNPACACQ
;
A
#
# COMPACT_ATOMS: atom_id res chain seq x y z
N GLY A 1 9.63 38.22 7.16
CA GLY A 1 9.16 37.37 6.04
C GLY A 1 7.66 37.33 6.04
N GLY A 2 7.02 38.01 5.08
CA GLY A 2 5.57 38.21 5.06
C GLY A 2 4.79 36.96 4.64
N LYS A 3 3.49 36.95 4.96
CA LYS A 3 2.52 36.04 4.32
C LYS A 3 2.20 36.58 2.92
N CYS A 4 1.92 35.69 1.97
CA CYS A 4 1.45 36.04 0.63
C CYS A 4 -0.09 36.16 0.64
N PRO A 5 -0.74 36.67 -0.44
CA PRO A 5 -2.21 36.74 -0.53
C PRO A 5 -2.90 35.38 -0.37
N HIS A 6 -2.20 34.27 -0.62
CA HIS A 6 -2.71 32.91 -0.38
C HIS A 6 -2.63 32.47 1.11
N GLY A 7 -2.31 33.39 2.03
CA GLY A 7 -2.19 33.12 3.47
C GLY A 7 -0.96 32.29 3.89
N ARG A 8 -0.11 31.88 2.95
CA ARG A 8 1.10 31.08 3.17
C ARG A 8 2.31 31.97 3.40
N GLN A 9 3.35 31.48 4.07
CA GLN A 9 4.63 32.20 4.13
C GLN A 9 5.17 32.39 2.70
N GLN A 10 5.58 33.60 2.32
CA GLN A 10 5.99 33.91 0.94
C GLN A 10 7.06 32.96 0.39
N SER A 11 8.05 32.59 1.22
CA SER A 11 9.11 31.65 0.83
C SER A 11 8.61 30.22 0.59
N GLN A 12 7.44 29.86 1.11
CA GLN A 12 6.87 28.51 1.05
C GLN A 12 5.65 28.42 0.13
N CYS A 13 5.17 29.53 -0.42
CA CYS A 13 4.00 29.53 -1.28
C CYS A 13 4.35 28.98 -2.65
N LYS A 14 3.73 27.86 -3.04
CA LYS A 14 3.92 27.24 -4.35
C LYS A 14 3.35 28.11 -5.47
N ASP A 15 2.19 28.69 -5.25
CA ASP A 15 1.48 29.50 -6.24
C ASP A 15 2.23 30.82 -6.53
N CYS A 16 3.01 31.32 -5.56
CA CYS A 16 3.88 32.48 -5.74
C CYS A 16 5.31 32.12 -6.17
N GLY A 17 5.64 30.84 -6.39
CA GLY A 17 7.01 30.42 -6.70
C GLY A 17 8.02 30.75 -5.59
N GLY A 18 7.59 30.66 -4.33
CA GLY A 18 8.40 31.05 -3.16
C GLY A 18 9.79 30.39 -3.16
N LYS A 19 10.82 31.09 -2.66
CA LYS A 19 12.24 30.66 -2.72
C LYS A 19 12.52 29.24 -2.19
N GLY A 20 11.69 28.74 -1.26
CA GLY A 20 11.77 27.39 -0.70
C GLY A 20 11.13 26.29 -1.58
N VAL A 21 10.48 26.66 -2.67
CA VAL A 21 9.88 25.77 -3.67
C VAL A 21 10.86 25.63 -4.85
N CYS A 22 11.02 24.41 -5.37
CA CYS A 22 11.81 24.17 -6.58
C CYS A 22 10.92 24.22 -7.83
N GLU A 23 11.55 24.20 -9.00
CA GLU A 23 10.88 24.14 -10.31
C GLU A 23 9.87 22.97 -10.44
N HIS A 24 10.07 21.88 -9.69
CA HIS A 24 9.16 20.74 -9.64
C HIS A 24 7.90 20.98 -8.78
N GLY A 25 7.64 22.20 -8.31
CA GLY A 25 6.48 22.54 -7.46
C GLY A 25 6.50 21.88 -6.07
N ARG A 26 7.69 21.41 -5.64
CA ARG A 26 7.92 20.76 -4.34
C ARG A 26 8.77 21.65 -3.45
N PHE A 27 8.68 21.47 -2.13
CA PHE A 27 9.64 22.11 -1.24
C PHE A 27 11.05 21.57 -1.52
N ARG A 28 12.03 22.45 -1.73
CA ARG A 28 13.42 22.11 -2.09
C ARG A 28 13.98 21.03 -1.18
N TYR A 29 13.83 21.19 0.13
CA TYR A 29 14.33 20.25 1.13
C TYR A 29 13.67 18.85 1.10
N ARG A 30 12.48 18.71 0.50
CA ARG A 30 11.79 17.41 0.30
C ARG A 30 11.79 16.93 -1.16
N CYS A 31 12.40 17.68 -2.08
CA CYS A 31 12.36 17.32 -3.48
C CYS A 31 13.41 16.26 -3.80
N LYS A 32 12.95 15.05 -4.15
CA LYS A 32 13.81 13.94 -4.60
C LYS A 32 14.68 14.30 -5.80
N LEU A 33 14.09 14.95 -6.81
CA LEU A 33 14.78 15.34 -8.04
C LEU A 33 15.86 16.40 -7.80
N CYS A 34 15.73 17.21 -6.74
CA CYS A 34 16.73 18.20 -6.36
C CYS A 34 17.71 17.69 -5.29
N GLY A 35 17.65 16.41 -4.89
CA GLY A 35 18.47 15.89 -3.80
C GLY A 35 18.23 16.58 -2.46
N GLY A 36 16.99 17.00 -2.19
CA GLY A 36 16.64 17.83 -1.02
C GLY A 36 17.18 17.27 0.30
N ALA A 37 17.54 18.16 1.24
CA ALA A 37 18.22 17.79 2.49
C ALA A 37 17.51 16.74 3.36
N SER A 38 16.18 16.59 3.25
CA SER A 38 15.43 15.52 3.94
C SER A 38 15.43 14.18 3.21
N ILE A 39 16.05 14.08 2.04
CA ILE A 39 16.18 12.86 1.24
C ILE A 39 17.56 12.24 1.52
N CYS A 40 17.60 10.92 1.73
CA CYS A 40 18.86 10.18 1.87
C CYS A 40 19.35 9.66 0.51
N HIS A 41 20.56 9.09 0.48
CA HIS A 41 21.14 8.51 -0.73
C HIS A 41 20.31 7.35 -1.32
N HIS A 42 19.45 6.69 -0.53
CA HIS A 42 18.47 5.71 -1.01
C HIS A 42 17.23 6.32 -1.70
N ASN A 43 17.22 7.64 -1.95
CA ASN A 43 16.10 8.37 -2.55
C ASN A 43 14.78 8.23 -1.75
N ARG A 44 14.89 8.09 -0.42
CA ARG A 44 13.79 8.02 0.55
C ARG A 44 13.89 9.18 1.54
N MET A 45 12.78 9.52 2.19
CA MET A 45 12.79 10.49 3.29
C MET A 45 13.66 9.96 4.44
N ARG A 46 14.68 10.72 4.86
CA ARG A 46 15.65 10.37 5.91
C ARG A 46 14.97 9.85 7.16
N ILE A 47 13.95 10.58 7.64
CA ILE A 47 13.20 10.25 8.86
C ILE A 47 12.54 8.87 8.85
N THR A 48 12.20 8.33 7.68
CA THR A 48 11.50 7.04 7.53
C THR A 48 12.32 6.02 6.76
N CYS A 49 13.61 6.28 6.52
CA CYS A 49 14.45 5.35 5.78
C CYS A 49 14.97 4.27 6.73
N ARG A 50 14.57 3.03 6.50
CA ARG A 50 14.98 1.86 7.29
C ARG A 50 16.49 1.61 7.21
N GLU A 51 17.05 1.67 6.01
CA GLU A 51 18.48 1.48 5.76
C GLU A 51 19.36 2.55 6.43
N CYS A 52 18.82 3.76 6.65
CA CYS A 52 19.51 4.82 7.39
C CYS A 52 19.13 4.87 8.88
N GLN A 53 18.30 3.93 9.37
CA GLN A 53 17.71 3.97 10.72
C GLN A 53 17.17 5.37 11.07
N GLY A 54 16.37 5.94 10.16
CA GLY A 54 15.78 7.27 10.34
C GLY A 54 15.06 7.40 11.68
N SER A 55 15.02 8.60 12.25
CA SER A 55 14.46 8.86 13.59
C SER A 55 13.01 8.41 13.80
N GLY A 56 12.23 8.28 12.71
CA GLY A 56 10.87 7.73 12.71
C GLY A 56 10.80 6.21 12.61
N ILE A 57 11.91 5.50 12.58
CA ILE A 57 12.03 4.04 12.61
C ILE A 57 12.43 3.61 14.04
N CYS A 58 11.77 2.59 14.59
CA CYS A 58 12.15 2.02 15.88
C CYS A 58 13.11 0.82 15.72
N GLU A 59 13.61 0.30 16.84
CA GLU A 59 14.52 -0.86 16.88
C GLU A 59 13.97 -2.11 16.18
N HIS A 60 12.64 -2.28 16.17
CA HIS A 60 11.95 -3.36 15.43
C HIS A 60 11.92 -3.16 13.91
N ASN A 61 12.64 -2.18 13.38
CA ASN A 61 12.67 -1.81 11.95
C ASN A 61 11.29 -1.45 11.35
N ARG A 62 10.38 -0.97 12.21
CA ARG A 62 9.04 -0.49 11.84
C ARG A 62 8.95 1.03 12.03
N ARG A 63 7.99 1.68 11.38
CA ARG A 63 7.70 3.09 11.70
C ARG A 63 7.25 3.18 13.15
N ARG A 64 7.88 4.05 13.94
CA ARG A 64 7.66 4.18 15.38
C ARG A 64 6.19 4.43 15.72
N SER A 65 5.49 5.25 14.93
CA SER A 65 4.05 5.51 15.10
C SER A 65 3.18 4.28 14.86
N GLU A 66 3.62 3.33 14.05
CA GLU A 66 2.86 2.14 13.66
C GLU A 66 3.31 0.87 14.41
N CYS A 67 4.33 0.97 15.26
CA CYS A 67 4.91 -0.20 15.94
C CYS A 67 4.11 -0.54 17.21
N ARG A 68 3.57 -1.77 17.26
CA ARG A 68 2.81 -2.29 18.40
C ARG A 68 3.68 -2.48 19.64
N GLU A 69 4.85 -3.08 19.47
CA GLU A 69 5.83 -3.32 20.54
C GLU A 69 6.31 -2.02 21.20
N CYS A 70 6.28 -0.89 20.48
CA CYS A 70 6.63 0.42 21.02
C CYS A 70 5.42 1.25 21.49
N GLY A 71 4.19 0.72 21.46
CA GLY A 71 2.98 1.48 21.78
C GLY A 71 2.74 2.67 20.84
N GLY A 72 3.08 2.52 19.55
CA GLY A 72 3.06 3.60 18.58
C GLY A 72 1.75 4.39 18.54
N ALA A 73 1.83 5.71 18.33
CA ALA A 73 0.67 6.62 18.36
C ALA A 73 -0.43 6.34 17.32
N SER A 74 -0.23 5.42 16.37
CA SER A 74 -1.24 4.93 15.43
C SER A 74 -1.82 3.57 15.83
N VAL A 75 -1.36 2.94 16.91
CA VAL A 75 -1.84 1.64 17.42
C VAL A 75 -2.89 1.87 18.50
N CYS A 76 -4.10 1.31 18.33
CA CYS A 76 -5.17 1.38 19.32
C CYS A 76 -5.00 0.33 20.42
N GLU A 77 -5.85 0.39 21.44
CA GLU A 77 -5.92 -0.57 22.56
C GLU A 77 -6.17 -2.03 22.12
N HIS A 78 -6.71 -2.24 20.93
CA HIS A 78 -6.94 -3.57 20.34
C HIS A 78 -5.71 -4.13 19.60
N ASP A 79 -4.52 -3.55 19.80
CA ASP A 79 -3.28 -3.89 19.09
C ASP A 79 -3.39 -3.84 17.55
N ARG A 80 -4.29 -3.00 17.04
CA ARG A 80 -4.49 -2.77 15.60
C ARG A 80 -4.09 -1.34 15.25
N LEU A 81 -3.79 -1.09 13.98
CA LEU A 81 -3.67 0.31 13.53
C LEU A 81 -5.05 0.97 13.66
N ARG A 82 -5.14 2.11 14.37
CA ARG A 82 -6.36 2.89 14.61
C ARG A 82 -7.20 3.03 13.35
N ALA A 83 -6.58 3.46 12.25
CA ALA A 83 -7.26 3.62 10.96
C ALA A 83 -7.88 2.33 10.40
N GLN A 84 -7.40 1.15 10.79
CA GLN A 84 -7.88 -0.15 10.30
C GLN A 84 -8.67 -0.94 11.36
N CYS A 85 -8.84 -0.39 12.57
CA CYS A 85 -9.56 -1.06 13.64
C CYS A 85 -11.06 -0.88 13.45
N ARG A 86 -11.81 -1.99 13.32
CA ARG A 86 -13.28 -1.94 13.25
C ARG A 86 -13.89 -1.44 14.56
N ASP A 87 -13.34 -1.88 15.67
CA ASP A 87 -13.85 -1.58 17.02
C ASP A 87 -13.57 -0.11 17.45
N CYS A 88 -12.75 0.62 16.67
CA CYS A 88 -12.48 2.05 16.87
C CYS A 88 -13.03 2.92 15.72
N ASP A 89 -13.94 2.38 14.89
CA ASP A 89 -14.45 3.05 13.68
C ASP A 89 -13.35 3.67 12.81
N GLY A 90 -12.27 2.89 12.64
CA GLY A 90 -11.08 3.34 11.93
C GLY A 90 -11.41 3.88 10.54
N SER A 91 -10.74 4.97 10.15
CA SER A 91 -11.04 5.69 8.90
C SER A 91 -10.97 4.86 7.62
N ALA A 92 -10.27 3.72 7.61
CA ALA A 92 -10.20 2.79 6.49
C ALA A 92 -11.38 1.79 6.46
N ILE A 93 -12.25 1.78 7.47
CA ILE A 93 -13.43 0.91 7.57
C ILE A 93 -14.68 1.74 7.22
N CYS A 94 -15.55 1.20 6.37
CA CYS A 94 -16.85 1.82 6.05
C CYS A 94 -17.92 1.41 7.07
N GLU A 95 -19.06 2.07 7.00
CA GLU A 95 -20.27 1.73 7.78
C GLU A 95 -20.72 0.27 7.61
N HIS A 96 -20.42 -0.36 6.47
CA HIS A 96 -20.70 -1.78 6.22
C HIS A 96 -19.72 -2.74 6.93
N GLY A 97 -18.79 -2.22 7.75
CA GLY A 97 -17.78 -3.02 8.46
C GLY A 97 -16.70 -3.63 7.57
N ARG A 98 -16.59 -3.18 6.31
CA ARG A 98 -15.58 -3.63 5.34
C ARG A 98 -14.49 -2.57 5.19
N LYS A 99 -13.30 -2.96 4.69
CA LYS A 99 -12.30 -1.96 4.25
C LYS A 99 -12.90 -1.11 3.13
N ARG A 100 -12.92 0.21 3.29
CA ARG A 100 -13.50 1.19 2.34
C ARG A 100 -13.05 0.92 0.91
N SER A 101 -11.76 0.71 0.70
CA SER A 101 -11.19 0.44 -0.63
C SER A 101 -11.72 -0.83 -1.30
N HIS A 102 -12.26 -1.78 -0.54
CA HIS A 102 -12.82 -3.04 -1.03
C HIS A 102 -14.34 -3.12 -0.90
N CYS A 103 -15.00 -2.04 -0.48
CA CYS A 103 -16.44 -2.05 -0.28
C CYS A 103 -17.16 -1.73 -1.60
N LYS A 104 -17.95 -2.68 -2.10
CA LYS A 104 -18.78 -2.49 -3.30
C LYS A 104 -19.84 -1.40 -3.11
N GLU A 105 -20.47 -1.34 -1.94
CA GLU A 105 -21.52 -0.38 -1.61
C GLU A 105 -20.99 1.05 -1.42
N CYS A 106 -19.67 1.23 -1.32
CA CYS A 106 -19.03 2.55 -1.20
C CYS A 106 -18.16 2.89 -2.41
N ASP A 107 -18.34 2.19 -3.54
CA ASP A 107 -17.51 2.33 -4.75
C ASP A 107 -16.01 2.33 -4.44
N GLY A 108 -15.60 1.39 -3.58
CA GLY A 108 -14.24 1.30 -3.09
C GLY A 108 -13.22 1.32 -4.22
N SER A 109 -12.11 2.04 -4.04
CA SER A 109 -11.11 2.26 -5.11
C SER A 109 -10.56 0.98 -5.76
N GLN A 110 -10.60 -0.17 -5.06
CA GLN A 110 -10.16 -1.46 -5.57
C GLN A 110 -11.29 -2.27 -6.27
N MET A 111 -12.52 -1.77 -6.30
CA MET A 111 -13.68 -2.37 -6.97
C MET A 111 -13.81 -1.84 -8.39
N CYS A 112 -14.05 -2.71 -9.38
CA CYS A 112 -14.42 -2.28 -10.73
C CYS A 112 -15.94 -2.16 -10.86
N GLU A 113 -16.38 -1.63 -12.01
CA GLU A 113 -17.80 -1.53 -12.39
C GLU A 113 -18.55 -2.88 -12.38
N HIS A 114 -17.83 -3.99 -12.60
CA HIS A 114 -18.36 -5.35 -12.50
C HIS A 114 -18.53 -5.85 -11.05
N ASN A 115 -18.43 -4.99 -10.03
CA ASN A 115 -18.51 -5.33 -8.60
C ASN A 115 -17.48 -6.39 -8.15
N ARG A 116 -16.34 -6.47 -8.85
CA ARG A 116 -15.22 -7.39 -8.55
C ARG A 116 -13.99 -6.60 -8.13
N GLN A 117 -13.07 -7.23 -7.39
CA GLN A 117 -11.75 -6.63 -7.14
C GLN A 117 -11.04 -6.42 -8.49
N ARG A 118 -10.65 -5.18 -8.82
CA ARG A 118 -10.04 -4.79 -10.12
C ARG A 118 -8.95 -5.77 -10.56
N HIS A 119 -7.99 -6.07 -9.68
CA HIS A 119 -6.88 -6.97 -9.98
C HIS A 119 -7.29 -8.44 -10.24
N LYS A 120 -8.49 -8.86 -9.84
CA LYS A 120 -9.03 -10.21 -10.07
C LYS A 120 -10.10 -10.25 -11.16
N CYS A 121 -10.50 -9.11 -11.70
CA CYS A 121 -11.58 -9.04 -12.67
C CYS A 121 -11.06 -9.43 -14.06
N LYS A 122 -11.67 -10.44 -14.68
CA LYS A 122 -11.29 -10.88 -16.03
C LYS A 122 -11.68 -9.86 -17.09
N GLU A 123 -12.84 -9.24 -16.94
CA GLU A 123 -13.38 -8.23 -17.88
C GLU A 123 -12.56 -6.93 -17.87
N CYS A 124 -11.76 -6.71 -16.82
CA CYS A 124 -10.86 -5.55 -16.73
C CYS A 124 -9.39 -5.93 -16.95
N ASP A 125 -9.11 -7.13 -17.46
CA ASP A 125 -7.74 -7.67 -17.58
C ASP A 125 -6.90 -7.46 -16.32
N GLY A 126 -7.53 -7.75 -15.17
CA GLY A 126 -6.96 -7.45 -13.86
C GLY A 126 -5.57 -8.05 -13.70
N ALA A 127 -4.68 -7.36 -12.97
CA ALA A 127 -3.26 -7.73 -12.86
C ALA A 127 -2.95 -9.17 -12.41
N SER A 128 -3.91 -9.92 -11.83
CA SER A 128 -3.76 -11.34 -11.49
C SER A 128 -4.28 -12.30 -12.55
N ILE A 129 -4.77 -11.79 -13.67
CA ILE A 129 -5.23 -12.54 -14.84
C ILE A 129 -4.06 -12.62 -15.82
N CYS A 130 -3.78 -13.80 -16.35
CA CYS A 130 -2.77 -13.99 -17.37
C CYS A 130 -3.38 -13.78 -18.77
N PRO A 131 -2.56 -13.66 -19.83
CA PRO A 131 -3.04 -13.56 -21.20
C PRO A 131 -4.00 -14.70 -21.62
N HIS A 132 -3.92 -15.87 -20.97
CA HIS A 132 -4.82 -17.01 -21.19
C HIS A 132 -6.19 -16.88 -20.49
N GLY A 133 -6.54 -15.71 -19.93
CA GLY A 133 -7.82 -15.47 -19.25
C GLY A 133 -8.02 -16.24 -17.93
N LYS A 134 -6.95 -16.86 -17.41
CA LYS A 134 -6.92 -17.62 -16.15
C LYS A 134 -6.24 -16.79 -15.07
N ARG A 135 -6.48 -17.10 -13.79
CA ARG A 135 -5.69 -16.49 -12.70
C ARG A 135 -4.25 -16.99 -12.82
N GLN A 136 -3.27 -16.09 -12.79
CA GLN A 136 -1.84 -16.39 -12.98
C GLN A 136 -1.36 -17.57 -12.13
N HIS A 137 -1.67 -17.57 -10.82
CA HIS A 137 -1.25 -18.64 -9.91
C HIS A 137 -1.84 -20.03 -10.24
N ARG A 138 -2.92 -20.11 -11.03
CA ARG A 138 -3.58 -21.36 -11.44
C ARG A 138 -3.41 -21.68 -12.93
N CYS A 139 -2.64 -20.90 -13.65
CA CYS A 139 -2.50 -21.10 -15.09
C CYS A 139 -1.38 -22.12 -15.36
N HIS A 140 -1.74 -23.25 -15.96
CA HIS A 140 -0.80 -24.29 -16.41
C HIS A 140 0.22 -23.75 -17.40
N GLU A 141 -0.26 -23.02 -18.41
CA GLU A 141 0.55 -22.43 -19.48
C GLU A 141 1.56 -21.40 -18.95
N CYS A 142 1.26 -20.76 -17.81
CA CYS A 142 2.18 -19.83 -17.15
C CYS A 142 3.03 -20.50 -16.06
N GLY A 143 2.91 -21.80 -15.82
CA GLY A 143 3.58 -22.48 -14.70
C GLY A 143 3.20 -21.89 -13.34
N GLY A 144 1.93 -21.50 -13.16
CA GLY A 144 1.45 -20.79 -11.98
C GLY A 144 1.83 -21.51 -10.67
N VAL A 145 2.07 -20.75 -9.59
CA VAL A 145 2.60 -21.29 -8.32
C VAL A 145 1.75 -22.40 -7.67
N SER A 146 0.45 -22.48 -8.00
CA SER A 146 -0.42 -23.57 -7.54
C SER A 146 -0.34 -24.83 -8.39
N ILE A 147 0.43 -24.82 -9.47
CA ILE A 147 0.67 -25.98 -10.33
C ILE A 147 1.89 -26.73 -9.78
N CYS A 148 1.78 -28.05 -9.69
CA CYS A 148 2.88 -28.93 -9.29
C CYS A 148 3.71 -29.35 -10.51
N GLU A 149 4.81 -30.06 -10.27
CA GLU A 149 5.63 -30.67 -11.33
C GLU A 149 4.85 -31.66 -12.22
N HIS A 150 3.74 -32.23 -11.71
CA HIS A 150 2.81 -33.08 -12.47
C HIS A 150 1.83 -32.30 -13.36
N ASN A 151 2.04 -31.00 -13.55
CA ASN A 151 1.21 -30.11 -14.37
C ASN A 151 -0.29 -30.13 -14.02
N ILE A 152 -0.64 -30.38 -12.76
CA ILE A 152 -2.00 -30.27 -12.21
C ILE A 152 -1.98 -29.37 -10.97
N ASN A 153 -3.14 -28.90 -10.51
CA ASN A 153 -3.20 -28.10 -9.28
C ASN A 153 -2.68 -28.91 -8.08
N ARG A 154 -1.75 -28.36 -7.29
CA ARG A 154 -1.14 -29.00 -6.11
C ARG A 154 -2.18 -29.56 -5.15
N VAL A 155 -3.31 -28.86 -4.96
CA VAL A 155 -4.38 -29.29 -4.05
C VAL A 155 -5.10 -30.53 -4.59
N SER A 156 -5.25 -30.63 -5.92
CA SER A 156 -5.92 -31.74 -6.59
C SER A 156 -4.97 -32.87 -6.98
N CYS A 157 -3.66 -32.69 -6.81
CA CYS A 157 -2.67 -33.68 -7.18
C CYS A 157 -2.62 -34.79 -6.13
N ARG A 158 -3.07 -36.00 -6.47
CA ARG A 158 -3.03 -37.14 -5.54
C ARG A 158 -1.60 -37.54 -5.13
N VAL A 159 -0.61 -37.23 -5.97
CA VAL A 159 0.82 -37.46 -5.66
C VAL A 159 1.33 -36.42 -4.65
N CYS A 160 1.04 -35.13 -4.86
CA CYS A 160 1.50 -34.06 -3.96
C CYS A 160 0.61 -33.85 -2.72
N ASN A 161 -0.65 -34.27 -2.78
CA ASN A 161 -1.65 -34.16 -1.72
C ASN A 161 -2.42 -35.49 -1.58
N PRO A 162 -1.82 -36.50 -0.92
CA PRO A 162 -2.43 -37.83 -0.78
C PRO A 162 -3.76 -37.81 0.01
N ALA A 163 -3.97 -36.78 0.85
CA ALA A 163 -5.22 -36.59 1.59
C ALA A 163 -6.44 -36.35 0.68
N CYS A 164 -6.25 -36.02 -0.60
CA CYS A 164 -7.34 -35.91 -1.58
C CYS A 164 -7.77 -37.26 -2.20
N ALA A 165 -7.22 -38.40 -1.77
CA ALA A 165 -7.58 -39.72 -2.29
C ALA A 165 -8.86 -40.32 -1.68
N CYS A 166 -9.43 -39.73 -0.62
CA CYS A 166 -10.60 -40.24 0.10
C CYS A 166 -11.93 -39.54 -0.31
N GLN A 167 -12.23 -39.45 -1.60
CA GLN A 167 -13.56 -39.11 -2.15
C GLN A 167 -13.87 -39.97 -3.36
#